data_AF-A0A9E4CRC1-F1
#
_entry.id   AF-A0A9E4CRC1-F1
#
_cell.length_a   1.000
_cell.length_b   1.000
_cell.length_c   1.000
_cell.angle_alpha   90.00
_cell.angle_beta   90.00
_cell.angle_gamma   90.00
#
_symmetry.space_group_name_H-M   'P 1'
#
loop_
_entity.id
_entity.type
_entity.pdbx_description
1 polymer ?
#
loop_
_entity_poly.entity_id
_entity_poly.type
_entity_poly.pdbx_seq_one_letter_code
_entity_poly.pdbx_strand_id
1 'polypeptide(L)' 'MELVRVTEAAALAAARWVGRGDKKAADKGAVDAMRSMLGKIEMDGFVVIGEGE' A
#
# COMPACT_ATOMS: atom_id res chain seq x y z
N MET A 1 0.77 -16.69 -4.20
CA MET A 1 0.51 -15.99 -2.92
C MET A 1 1.12 -14.58 -2.85
N GLU A 2 1.78 -14.08 -3.91
CA GLU A 2 2.56 -12.83 -3.82
C GLU A 2 1.69 -11.58 -3.63
N LEU A 3 0.51 -11.53 -4.27
CA LEU A 3 -0.43 -10.41 -4.13
C LEU A 3 -1.01 -10.27 -2.71
N VAL A 4 -1.15 -11.36 -1.96
CA VAL A 4 -1.62 -11.31 -0.56
C VAL A 4 -0.62 -10.55 0.31
N ARG A 5 0.68 -10.69 0.04
CA ARG A 5 1.72 -9.97 0.78
C ARG A 5 1.68 -8.46 0.55
N VAL A 6 1.12 -8.00 -0.57
CA VAL A 6 0.94 -6.58 -0.88
C VAL A 6 -0.07 -5.98 0.10
N THR A 7 -1.22 -6.62 0.28
CA THR A 7 -2.27 -6.13 1.18
C THR A 7 -1.87 -6.28 2.65
N GLU A 8 -1.13 -7.33 3.01
CA GLU A 8 -0.53 -7.47 4.35
C GLU A 8 0.45 -6.33 4.66
N ALA A 9 1.36 -6.01 3.75
CA ALA A 9 2.32 -4.91 3.92
C ALA A 9 1.62 -3.56 4.07
N ALA A 10 0.57 -3.31 3.27
CA ALA A 10 -0.25 -2.11 3.34
C ALA A 10 -0.94 -1.98 4.71
N ALA A 11 -1.58 -3.06 5.16
CA ALA A 11 -2.28 -3.10 6.44
C ALA A 11 -1.33 -2.87 7.61
N LEU A 12 -0.15 -3.50 7.61
CA LEU A 12 0.87 -3.31 8.66
C LEU A 12 1.46 -1.89 8.67
N ALA A 13 1.59 -1.25 7.50
CA ALA A 13 2.05 0.12 7.40
C ALA A 13 1.00 1.12 7.94
N ALA A 14 -0.27 0.97 7.54
CA ALA A 14 -1.38 1.78 8.03
C ALA A 14 -1.64 1.57 9.53
N ALA A 15 -1.49 0.34 10.04
CA ALA A 15 -1.78 -0.01 11.43
C ALA A 15 -1.02 0.85 12.44
N ARG A 16 0.19 1.35 12.09
CA ARG A 16 0.99 2.22 12.95
C ARG A 16 0.33 3.56 13.26
N TRP A 17 -0.64 3.96 12.44
CA TRP A 17 -1.35 5.25 12.50
C TRP A 17 -2.76 5.14 13.08
N VAL A 18 -3.21 3.93 13.43
CA VAL A 18 -4.53 3.72 14.05
C VAL A 18 -4.64 4.53 15.34
N GLY A 19 -5.73 5.30 15.47
CA GLY A 19 -6.00 6.16 16.63
C GLY A 19 -5.21 7.45 16.68
N ARG A 20 -4.33 7.74 15.70
CA ARG A 20 -3.51 8.98 15.70
C ARG A 20 -4.20 10.19 15.07
N GLY A 21 -5.36 10.01 14.44
CA GLY A 21 -6.09 11.09 13.75
C GLY A 21 -5.41 11.61 12.48
N ASP A 22 -4.28 11.03 12.07
CA ASP A 22 -3.53 11.44 10.88
C ASP A 22 -3.84 10.52 9.68
N LYS A 23 -4.97 10.80 9.02
CA LYS A 23 -5.40 10.04 7.84
C LYS A 23 -4.34 10.05 6.74
N LYS A 24 -3.74 11.21 6.44
CA LYS A 24 -2.84 11.37 5.29
C LYS A 24 -1.56 10.57 5.47
N ALA A 25 -1.00 10.54 6.68
CA ALA A 25 0.17 9.72 6.97
C ALA A 25 -0.14 8.22 6.92
N ALA A 26 -1.33 7.80 7.39
CA ALA A 26 -1.78 6.42 7.29
C ALA A 26 -1.92 5.96 5.84
N ASP A 27 -2.60 6.77 5.02
CA ASP A 27 -2.84 6.50 3.60
C ASP A 27 -1.52 6.39 2.83
N LYS A 28 -0.65 7.40 3.00
CA LYS A 28 0.67 7.41 2.36
C LYS A 28 1.51 6.20 2.76
N GLY A 29 1.50 5.85 4.05
CA GLY A 29 2.21 4.67 4.54
C GLY A 29 1.75 3.36 3.89
N ALA A 30 0.44 3.20 3.70
CA ALA A 30 -0.12 2.04 3.02
C ALA A 30 0.25 2.02 1.53
N VAL A 31 0.08 3.14 0.83
CA VAL A 31 0.35 3.28 -0.61
C VAL A 31 1.82 3.01 -0.93
N ASP A 32 2.74 3.58 -0.15
CA ASP A 32 4.18 3.37 -0.31
C ASP A 32 4.56 1.89 -0.12
N ALA A 33 3.97 1.23 0.88
CA ALA A 33 4.18 -0.20 1.13
C ALA A 33 3.64 -1.06 -0.02
N MET A 34 2.42 -0.78 -0.51
CA MET A 34 1.85 -1.49 -1.66
C MET A 34 2.72 -1.32 -2.90
N ARG A 35 3.14 -0.09 -3.22
CA ARG A 35 3.93 0.20 -4.42
C ARG A 35 5.30 -0.48 -4.37
N SER A 36 5.95 -0.51 -3.21
CA SER A 36 7.21 -1.25 -3.02
C SER A 36 7.05 -2.76 -3.21
N MET A 37 5.93 -3.34 -2.75
CA MET A 37 5.69 -4.77 -2.87
C MET A 37 5.26 -5.18 -4.29
N LEU A 38 4.38 -4.41 -4.93
CA LEU A 38 3.97 -4.63 -6.31
C LEU A 38 5.17 -4.56 -7.27
N GLY A 39 6.11 -3.64 -7.04
CA GLY A 39 7.33 -3.53 -7.86
C GLY A 39 8.31 -4.71 -7.73
N LYS A 40 8.08 -5.65 -6.80
CA LYS A 40 8.89 -6.88 -6.64
C LYS A 40 8.25 -8.11 -7.27
N ILE A 41 7.00 -8.00 -7.71
CA ILE A 41 6.27 -9.08 -8.36
C ILE A 41 6.62 -9.04 -9.84
N GLU A 42 6.95 -10.19 -10.43
CA GLU A 42 7.14 -10.30 -11.87
C GLU A 42 5.78 -10.17 -12.57
N MET A 43 5.43 -8.94 -12.94
CA MET A 43 4.19 -8.61 -13.64
C MET A 43 4.40 -7.43 -14.59
N ASP A 44 3.64 -7.42 -15.68
CA ASP A 44 3.42 -6.23 -16.50
C ASP A 44 1.99 -5.74 -16.24
N GLY A 45 1.88 -4.70 -15.39
CA GLY A 45 0.60 -4.24 -14.86
C GLY A 45 0.50 -2.72 -14.87
N PHE A 46 -0.69 -2.22 -15.18
CA PHE A 46 -1.01 -0.79 -15.17
C PHE A 46 -2.04 -0.46 -14.09
N VAL A 47 -1.81 0.64 -13.37
CA VAL A 47 -2.75 1.12 -12.35
C VAL A 47 -3.90 1.86 -13.03
N VAL A 48 -5.05 1.20 -13.15
CA VAL A 48 -6.28 1.79 -13.70
C VAL A 48 -7.13 2.50 -12.64
N ILE A 49 -6.95 2.16 -11.36
CA ILE A 49 -7.62 2.76 -10.20
C ILE A 49 -6.55 2.94 -9.11
N GLY A 50 -6.40 4.16 -8.59
CA GLY A 50 -5.39 4.49 -7.58
C GLY A 50 -5.65 5.84 -6.91
N GLU A 51 -4.65 6.36 -6.18
CA GLU A 51 -4.72 7.59 -5.37
C GLU A 51 -4.98 8.89 -6.17
N GLY A 52 -4.92 8.85 -7.50
CA GLY A 52 -5.12 9.99 -8.38
C GLY A 52 -3.82 10.53 -9.00
N GLU A 53 -3.93 11.69 -9.66
CA GLU A 53 -2.82 12.60 -10.05
C GLU A 53 -2.67 13.75 -9.05
#